data_AF-A0A151SFI8-F1
#
_entry.id   AF-A0A151SFI8-F1
#
_cell.length_a   1.000
_cell.length_b   1.000
_cell.length_c   1.000
_cell.angle_alpha   90.00
_cell.angle_beta   90.00
_cell.angle_gamma   90.00
#
_symmetry.space_group_name_H-M   'P 1'
#
loop_
_entity.id
_entity.type
_entity.pdbx_description
1 polymer ?
#
loop_
_entity_poly.entity_id
_entity_poly.type
_entity_poly.pdbx_seq_one_letter_code
_entity_poly.pdbx_strand_id
1 'polypeptide(L)'
;MKQKSVVSSWDLCTDRISFDHDAGSMISYHKNLTSKGYRALIFSGDHDMCVPFTGSQAWTRSIGYKIVDEWRPWSSNGQVAGFTQGYDNNLTFLTIKGAGHTVPEYKPREALDFYKRFLDGSSI
;
A
#
# COMPACT_ATOMS: atom_id res chain seq x y z
N MET A 1 -26.83 -3.00 43.58
CA MET A 1 -25.66 -2.23 43.10
C MET A 1 -25.36 -2.70 41.67
N LYS A 2 -25.43 -1.83 40.66
CA LYS A 2 -25.11 -2.24 39.27
C LYS A 2 -23.59 -2.36 39.13
N GLN A 3 -23.14 -3.54 38.69
CA GLN A 3 -21.74 -3.82 38.41
C GLN A 3 -21.27 -2.88 37.29
N LYS A 4 -20.34 -1.96 37.59
CA LYS A 4 -19.72 -1.11 36.57
C LYS A 4 -18.79 -2.00 35.74
N SER A 5 -19.01 -2.02 34.42
CA SER A 5 -18.04 -2.61 33.49
C SER A 5 -16.70 -1.90 33.67
N VAL A 6 -15.65 -2.69 33.87
CA VAL A 6 -14.26 -2.19 34.00
C VAL A 6 -13.67 -1.84 32.64
N VAL A 7 -14.31 -2.31 31.55
CA VAL A 7 -13.91 -2.07 30.16
C VAL A 7 -14.82 -1.01 29.56
N SER A 8 -14.22 0.03 28.95
CA SER A 8 -14.95 1.07 28.22
C SER A 8 -15.60 0.52 26.95
N SER A 9 -16.47 1.30 26.31
CA SER A 9 -16.96 0.98 24.96
C SER A 9 -15.79 0.80 23.99
N TRP A 10 -16.01 -0.06 22.98
CA TRP A 10 -15.07 -0.22 21.87
C TRP A 10 -15.14 1.00 20.96
N ASP A 11 -13.98 1.51 20.56
CA ASP A 11 -13.81 2.65 19.64
C ASP A 11 -12.84 2.23 18.52
N LEU A 12 -13.14 2.59 17.26
CA LEU A 12 -12.31 2.23 16.10
C LEU A 12 -10.93 2.91 16.13
N CYS A 13 -10.91 4.19 16.50
CA CYS A 13 -9.72 5.01 16.72
C CYS A 13 -9.89 5.74 18.06
N THR A 14 -8.79 5.94 18.80
CA THR A 14 -8.83 6.60 20.11
C THR A 14 -7.77 7.68 20.23
N ASP A 15 -8.16 8.84 20.74
CA ASP A 15 -7.24 9.95 21.05
C ASP A 15 -6.54 9.76 22.40
N ARG A 16 -6.78 8.62 23.08
CA ARG A 16 -6.15 8.29 24.37
C ARG A 16 -4.72 7.78 24.23
N ILE A 17 -4.30 7.42 23.02
CA ILE A 17 -2.95 6.94 22.72
C ILE A 17 -2.24 8.05 21.95
N SER A 18 -1.07 8.46 22.45
CA SER A 18 -0.20 9.40 21.77
C SER A 18 0.94 8.66 21.08
N PHE A 19 1.26 9.07 19.85
CA PHE A 19 2.35 8.52 19.07
C PHE A 19 3.36 9.62 18.76
N ASP A 20 4.64 9.36 19.04
CA ASP A 20 5.74 10.18 18.56
C ASP A 20 6.05 9.83 17.11
N HIS A 21 6.18 10.87 16.28
CA HIS A 21 6.41 10.74 14.82
C HIS A 21 7.85 11.15 14.47
N ASP A 22 8.83 10.47 15.04
CA ASP A 22 10.26 10.81 14.96
C ASP A 22 11.07 9.91 14.00
N ALA A 23 10.45 8.85 13.47
CA ALA A 23 11.14 7.86 12.63
C ALA A 23 11.59 8.39 11.25
N GLY A 24 11.09 9.56 10.83
CA GLY A 24 11.43 10.18 9.55
C GLY A 24 10.99 9.35 8.34
N SER A 25 11.81 9.33 7.28
CA SER A 25 11.48 8.61 6.06
C SER A 25 11.76 7.10 6.17
N MET A 26 10.80 6.29 5.71
CA MET A 26 10.91 4.82 5.73
C MET A 26 11.81 4.23 4.63
N ILE A 27 12.48 5.06 3.83
CA ILE A 27 13.29 4.63 2.67
C ILE A 27 14.44 3.72 3.10
N SER A 28 15.17 4.07 4.16
CA SER A 28 16.33 3.29 4.64
C SER A 28 15.92 1.87 5.06
N TYR A 29 14.76 1.73 5.70
CA TYR A 29 14.19 0.45 6.09
C TYR A 29 13.80 -0.40 4.87
N HIS A 30 13.13 0.20 3.88
CA HIS A 30 12.78 -0.50 2.64
C HIS A 30 14.02 -0.94 1.86
N LYS A 31 15.07 -0.10 1.79
CA LYS A 31 16.35 -0.48 1.18
C LYS A 31 17.01 -1.67 1.89
N ASN A 32 17.02 -1.66 3.22
CA ASN A 32 17.59 -2.76 4.01
C ASN A 32 16.86 -4.08 3.72
N LEU A 33 15.53 -4.09 3.73
CA LEU A 33 14.74 -5.30 3.50
C LEU A 33 14.86 -5.79 2.05
N THR A 34 14.71 -4.89 1.08
CA THR A 34 14.79 -5.25 -0.35
C THR A 34 16.21 -5.73 -0.74
N SER A 35 17.27 -5.20 -0.13
CA SER A 35 18.65 -5.69 -0.33
C SER A 35 18.88 -7.13 0.14
N LYS A 36 18.01 -7.65 1.03
CA LYS A 36 18.01 -9.05 1.49
C LYS A 36 17.14 -9.95 0.62
N GLY A 37 16.56 -9.42 -0.46
CA GLY A 37 15.72 -10.16 -1.39
C GLY A 37 14.23 -10.20 -1.03
N TYR A 38 13.80 -9.56 0.06
CA TYR A 38 12.38 -9.50 0.40
C TYR A 38 11.61 -8.67 -0.64
N ARG A 39 10.50 -9.22 -1.14
CA ARG A 39 9.61 -8.50 -2.07
C ARG A 39 8.81 -7.43 -1.33
N ALA A 40 8.71 -6.26 -1.95
CA ALA A 40 7.93 -5.15 -1.44
C ALA A 40 6.89 -4.69 -2.47
N LEU A 41 5.66 -4.50 -2.00
CA LEU A 41 4.57 -3.93 -2.80
C LEU A 41 4.09 -2.67 -2.10
N ILE A 42 4.21 -1.52 -2.77
CA ILE A 42 3.62 -0.26 -2.35
C ILE A 42 2.39 -0.04 -3.22
N PHE A 43 1.22 0.15 -2.62
CA PHE A 43 -0.01 0.36 -3.38
C PHE A 43 -0.82 1.55 -2.85
N SER A 44 -1.62 2.17 -3.72
CA SER A 44 -2.48 3.29 -3.34
C SER A 44 -3.77 3.30 -4.17
N GLY A 45 -4.89 3.62 -3.52
CA GLY A 45 -6.11 4.00 -4.22
C GLY A 45 -5.93 5.38 -4.86
N ASP A 46 -6.25 5.53 -6.14
CA ASP A 46 -5.99 6.78 -6.87
C ASP A 46 -6.99 7.91 -6.57
N HIS A 47 -8.03 7.65 -5.77
CA HIS A 47 -9.00 8.64 -5.29
C HIS A 47 -8.80 8.98 -3.80
N ASP A 48 -7.76 8.48 -3.15
CA ASP A 48 -7.42 8.90 -1.79
C ASP A 48 -6.83 10.32 -1.77
N MET A 49 -7.40 11.19 -0.95
CA MET A 49 -6.89 12.54 -0.70
C MET A 49 -6.09 12.65 0.60
N CYS A 50 -6.24 11.71 1.54
CA CYS A 50 -5.51 11.72 2.81
C CYS A 50 -4.04 11.40 2.58
N VAL A 51 -3.75 10.37 1.77
CA VAL A 51 -2.40 10.00 1.33
C VAL A 51 -2.41 9.77 -0.20
N PRO A 52 -2.37 10.85 -1.00
CA PRO A 52 -2.53 10.75 -2.45
C PRO A 52 -1.45 9.87 -3.10
N PHE A 53 -1.85 9.08 -4.10
CA PHE A 53 -0.95 8.16 -4.80
C PHE A 53 0.26 8.85 -5.44
N THR A 54 0.14 10.12 -5.83
CA THR A 54 1.24 10.91 -6.42
C THR A 54 2.39 11.09 -5.42
N GLY A 55 2.08 11.29 -4.13
CA GLY A 55 3.06 11.33 -3.05
C GLY A 55 3.74 9.98 -2.85
N SER A 56 2.96 8.90 -2.77
CA SER A 56 3.47 7.53 -2.65
C SER A 56 4.33 7.13 -3.86
N GLN A 57 3.96 7.56 -5.07
CA GLN A 57 4.71 7.33 -6.30
C GLN A 57 6.05 8.08 -6.28
N ALA A 58 6.03 9.36 -5.92
CA ALA A 58 7.25 10.17 -5.79
C ALA A 58 8.18 9.61 -4.71
N TRP A 59 7.63 9.20 -3.57
CA TRP A 59 8.36 8.54 -2.49
C TRP A 59 9.01 7.24 -2.97
N THR A 60 8.26 6.39 -3.68
CA THR A 60 8.80 5.12 -4.20
C THR A 60 9.91 5.36 -5.21
N ARG A 61 9.76 6.34 -6.12
CA ARG A 61 10.82 6.75 -7.05
C ARG A 61 12.07 7.26 -6.35
N SER A 62 11.91 7.97 -5.23
CA SER A 62 13.04 8.52 -4.45
C SER A 62 13.92 7.46 -3.79
N ILE A 63 13.49 6.19 -3.74
CA ILE A 63 14.34 5.06 -3.34
C ILE A 63 15.53 4.94 -4.30
N GLY A 64 15.37 5.29 -5.58
CA GLY A 64 16.46 5.36 -6.56
C GLY A 64 16.83 4.02 -7.20
N TYR A 65 15.91 3.06 -7.18
CA TYR A 65 16.03 1.79 -7.89
C TYR A 65 15.78 1.95 -9.38
N LYS A 66 16.43 1.12 -10.21
CA LYS A 66 16.23 1.14 -11.66
C LYS A 66 14.85 0.61 -12.00
N ILE A 67 14.20 1.22 -12.99
CA ILE A 67 12.95 0.71 -13.55
C ILE A 67 13.28 -0.54 -14.37
N VAL A 68 12.60 -1.65 -14.10
CA VAL A 68 12.75 -2.93 -14.81
C VAL A 68 11.45 -3.39 -15.48
N ASP A 69 10.31 -2.82 -15.08
CA ASP A 69 9.02 -2.94 -15.74
C ASP A 69 8.40 -1.54 -15.82
N GLU A 70 8.28 -1.03 -17.05
CA GLU A 70 7.83 0.34 -17.31
C GLU A 70 6.39 0.57 -16.86
N TRP A 71 6.06 1.84 -16.59
CA TRP A 71 4.72 2.23 -16.14
C TRP A 71 3.65 1.79 -17.15
N ARG A 72 2.81 0.84 -16.75
CA ARG A 72 1.80 0.22 -17.61
C ARG A 72 0.49 -0.03 -16.88
N PRO A 73 -0.65 -0.11 -17.60
CA PRO A 73 -1.89 -0.54 -16.98
C PRO A 73 -1.78 -2.00 -16.51
N TRP A 74 -2.47 -2.32 -15.43
CA TRP A 74 -2.75 -3.70 -15.05
C TRP A 74 -4.26 -3.95 -15.11
N SER A 75 -4.61 -5.19 -15.41
CA SER A 75 -5.99 -5.59 -15.65
C SER A 75 -6.46 -6.61 -14.63
N SER A 76 -7.69 -6.44 -14.18
CA SER A 76 -8.42 -7.41 -13.38
C SER A 76 -9.78 -7.63 -14.03
N ASN A 77 -10.19 -8.89 -14.18
CA ASN A 77 -11.49 -9.25 -14.75
C ASN A 77 -11.80 -8.55 -16.10
N GLY A 78 -10.80 -8.49 -17.00
CA GLY A 78 -10.96 -7.89 -18.33
C GLY A 78 -11.10 -6.36 -18.34
N GLN A 79 -10.81 -5.66 -17.24
CA GLN A 79 -10.87 -4.20 -17.13
C GLN A 79 -9.57 -3.65 -16.56
N VAL A 80 -9.21 -2.42 -16.93
CA VAL A 80 -8.07 -1.72 -16.34
C VAL A 80 -8.38 -1.42 -14.87
N ALA A 81 -7.62 -2.06 -13.97
CA ALA A 81 -7.78 -1.94 -12.53
C ALA A 81 -6.84 -0.88 -11.93
N GLY A 82 -5.89 -0.38 -12.71
CA GLY A 82 -4.99 0.72 -12.36
C GLY A 82 -3.69 0.64 -13.14
N PHE A 83 -2.60 1.14 -12.57
CA PHE A 83 -1.27 1.13 -13.17
C PHE A 83 -0.22 0.54 -12.24
N THR A 84 0.83 -0.05 -12.81
CA THR A 84 1.93 -0.68 -12.09
C THR A 84 3.26 -0.25 -12.68
N GLN A 85 4.30 -0.23 -11.84
CA GLN A 85 5.69 -0.06 -12.25
C GLN A 85 6.60 -0.89 -11.36
N GLY A 86 7.45 -1.69 -12.01
CA GLY A 86 8.42 -2.54 -11.36
C GLY A 86 9.80 -1.90 -11.31
N TYR A 87 10.44 -2.03 -10.17
CA TYR A 87 11.80 -1.59 -9.91
C TYR A 87 12.69 -2.81 -9.62
N ASP A 88 14.00 -2.62 -9.72
CA ASP A 88 14.96 -3.60 -9.22
C ASP A 88 14.76 -3.88 -7.70
N ASN A 89 15.46 -4.89 -7.19
CA ASN A 89 15.33 -5.34 -5.80
C ASN A 89 13.89 -5.72 -5.38
N ASN A 90 13.11 -6.29 -6.30
CA ASN A 90 11.77 -6.84 -6.06
C ASN A 90 10.78 -5.83 -5.46
N LEU A 91 10.87 -4.56 -5.89
CA LEU A 91 9.97 -3.49 -5.46
C LEU A 91 8.97 -3.17 -6.58
N THR A 92 7.69 -3.17 -6.25
CA THR A 92 6.62 -2.80 -7.19
C THR A 92 5.77 -1.68 -6.61
N PHE A 93 5.43 -0.68 -7.43
CA PHE A 93 4.42 0.33 -7.11
C PHE A 93 3.14 0.09 -7.91
N LEU A 94 1.99 0.18 -7.26
CA LEU A 94 0.67 -0.14 -7.82
C LEU A 94 -0.36 0.95 -7.49
N THR A 95 -1.19 1.32 -8.46
CA THR A 95 -2.41 2.11 -8.22
C THR A 95 -3.65 1.27 -8.44
N ILE A 96 -4.72 1.58 -7.69
CA ILE A 96 -6.02 0.96 -7.84
C ILE A 96 -7.03 2.03 -8.25
N LYS A 97 -7.53 1.92 -9.48
CA LYS A 97 -8.40 2.87 -10.13
C LYS A 97 -9.76 2.95 -9.45
N GLY A 98 -10.15 4.13 -8.99
CA GLY A 98 -11.42 4.41 -8.33
C GLY A 98 -11.50 3.92 -6.89
N ALA A 99 -10.37 3.62 -6.25
CA ALA A 99 -10.32 3.26 -4.83
C ALA A 99 -9.85 4.45 -3.97
N GLY A 100 -10.42 4.57 -2.76
CA GLY A 100 -9.98 5.52 -1.74
C GLY A 100 -8.88 4.96 -0.83
N HIS A 101 -8.78 5.50 0.38
CA HIS A 101 -7.75 5.14 1.37
C HIS A 101 -7.80 3.64 1.74
N THR A 102 -9.00 3.13 2.02
CA THR A 102 -9.25 1.72 2.36
C THR A 102 -9.50 0.90 1.09
N VAL A 103 -8.49 0.71 0.24
CA VAL A 103 -8.60 0.05 -1.08
C VAL A 103 -9.54 -1.19 -1.11
N PRO A 104 -9.44 -2.17 -0.18
CA PRO A 104 -10.32 -3.35 -0.19
C PRO A 104 -11.80 -3.05 0.07
N GLU A 105 -12.14 -1.92 0.70
CA GLU A 105 -13.52 -1.47 0.92
C GLU A 105 -14.15 -0.97 -0.39
N TYR A 106 -13.41 -0.20 -1.19
CA TYR A 106 -13.89 0.38 -2.44
C TYR A 106 -13.82 -0.59 -3.62
N LYS A 107 -12.76 -1.40 -3.67
CA LYS A 107 -12.40 -2.28 -4.81
C LYS A 107 -12.02 -3.69 -4.32
N PRO A 108 -12.94 -4.43 -3.66
CA PRO A 108 -12.62 -5.70 -3.01
C PRO A 108 -12.12 -6.78 -3.99
N ARG A 109 -12.66 -6.81 -5.21
CA ARG A 109 -12.28 -7.80 -6.23
C ARG A 109 -10.86 -7.55 -6.72
N GLU A 110 -10.56 -6.32 -7.10
CA GLU A 110 -9.25 -5.88 -7.58
C GLU A 110 -8.21 -6.00 -6.47
N ALA A 111 -8.60 -5.68 -5.23
CA ALA A 111 -7.75 -5.84 -4.04
C ALA A 111 -7.34 -7.29 -3.82
N LEU A 112 -8.29 -8.21 -3.88
CA LEU A 112 -8.01 -9.64 -3.73
C LEU A 112 -7.15 -10.18 -4.87
N ASP A 113 -7.36 -9.70 -6.10
CA ASP A 113 -6.62 -10.14 -7.28
C ASP A 113 -5.13 -9.74 -7.18
N PHE A 114 -4.81 -8.46 -6.95
CA PHE A 114 -3.41 -8.05 -6.83
C PHE A 114 -2.74 -8.71 -5.61
N TYR A 115 -3.47 -8.91 -4.51
CA TYR A 115 -2.94 -9.55 -3.32
C TYR A 115 -2.57 -11.02 -3.56
N LYS A 116 -3.44 -11.78 -4.26
CA LYS A 116 -3.14 -13.16 -4.66
C LYS A 116 -1.92 -13.22 -5.58
N ARG A 117 -1.88 -12.39 -6.62
CA ARG A 117 -0.74 -12.32 -7.55
C ARG A 117 0.56 -11.98 -6.81
N PHE A 118 0.51 -11.03 -5.88
CA PHE A 118 1.64 -10.69 -5.04
C PHE A 118 2.12 -11.90 -4.26
N LEU A 119 1.25 -12.59 -3.52
CA LEU A 119 1.62 -13.78 -2.74
C LEU A 119 2.26 -14.86 -3.62
N ASP A 120 1.62 -15.17 -4.75
CA ASP A 120 2.07 -16.21 -5.70
C ASP A 120 3.37 -15.82 -6.45
N GLY A 121 3.79 -14.56 -6.39
CA GLY A 121 4.92 -14.05 -7.18
C GLY A 121 4.63 -13.93 -8.67
N SER A 122 3.35 -13.86 -9.01
CA SER A 122 2.89 -13.61 -10.38
C SER A 122 3.01 -12.12 -10.71
N SER A 123 3.16 -11.82 -12.00
CA SER A 123 3.11 -10.43 -12.46
C SER A 123 1.73 -9.83 -12.17
N ILE A 124 1.73 -8.62 -11.62
CA ILE A 124 0.52 -7.80 -11.48
C ILE A 124 0.25 -7.09 -12.81
#